data_AF-A0A7R9N4V2-F1
#
_entry.id   AF-A0A7R9N4V2-F1
#
_cell.length_a   1.000
_cell.length_b   1.000
_cell.length_c   1.000
_cell.angle_alpha   90.00
_cell.angle_beta   90.00
_cell.angle_gamma   90.00
#
_symmetry.space_group_name_H-M   'P 1'
#
loop_
_entity.id
_entity.type
_entity.pdbx_description
1 polymer ?
#
loop_
_entity_poly.entity_id
_entity_poly.type
_entity_poly.pdbx_seq_one_letter_code
_entity_poly.pdbx_strand_id
1 'polypeptide(L)'
;MKGKTIVKMDGKGWNSLLILAIGIILISIAVSAGSSIPTPPNEFKGAATLNGDPVFVGDVISAYVDGELRGSTVVTTPGRYGDIENRLSVKGSEADIGKTITFEINGVETGETALWQSYAGVRVLNLSAPSDLSPPPNAFYGNVTLDGEPAPVGIVVSAYVDGLRRGSTVITRPGRYGDAGFLNVSGTNGETITFKINDTEASETATWQMLAPPRELDLTAGEGETPTPTPTPGTTGDVVINEIMYNPDGDDRTYEWIELYNRDTETVDLDGWVLNGSMSGSDTVLSGMMEPDTYLVLAKDPTAFHERYPLATCRVIQGNWTYLTNLGSSSKKRIDLHSRSGLIDTVNYGVVEAREDYSAERNATDGWEESLLEGGTPCSENSVLGTPQTSGPTGGNNDGGHHHGGGGGGSISSPDQSGNLVKGETRCEWLSIGVPAIYRFTTPELPVYEVNITPSVSAGKICVRVELLKNTSELAREPAWGKVYKNVNIWVGTTGFAVPENIKEAVISFRVENSWMSDENVQSEDIRMLRWNGTGWNSLEIEEADGSDPSYTYFKAMTNAFSPFAIVAEVPPAGEVTSHTTPTAPSPLESEEESAAAEKTPTRRAPGFEVLWSAMAVLFVAYLSIRRKH
;
A
#
# COMPACT_ATOMS: atom_id res chain seq x y z
N MET A 1 12.55 -10.04 -104.07
CA MET A 1 12.45 -8.56 -104.12
C MET A 1 11.05 -8.18 -104.59
N LYS A 2 10.39 -7.16 -103.98
CA LYS A 2 9.09 -6.55 -104.40
C LYS A 2 7.88 -7.53 -104.38
N GLY A 3 6.62 -7.14 -104.12
CA GLY A 3 6.02 -5.95 -103.46
C GLY A 3 5.07 -6.43 -102.33
N LYS A 4 4.45 -5.61 -101.46
CA LYS A 4 3.58 -4.43 -101.69
C LYS A 4 2.40 -4.75 -102.65
N THR A 5 1.12 -4.53 -102.32
CA THR A 5 0.53 -3.56 -101.35
C THR A 5 -0.84 -3.98 -100.77
N ILE A 6 -1.03 -3.76 -99.47
CA ILE A 6 -2.23 -3.41 -98.67
C ILE A 6 -3.64 -3.51 -99.31
N VAL A 7 -4.57 -4.19 -98.60
CA VAL A 7 -6.01 -3.81 -98.49
C VAL A 7 -6.40 -3.85 -97.00
N LYS A 8 -7.40 -3.05 -96.59
CA LYS A 8 -7.86 -2.87 -95.19
C LYS A 8 -8.47 -4.12 -94.54
N MET A 9 -8.30 -4.24 -93.22
CA MET A 9 -9.33 -4.70 -92.28
C MET A 9 -9.21 -3.87 -90.98
N ASP A 10 -10.33 -3.67 -90.28
CA ASP A 10 -10.44 -2.74 -89.14
C ASP A 10 -10.40 -3.46 -87.77
N GLY A 11 -10.09 -2.71 -86.72
CA GLY A 11 -10.83 -2.82 -85.46
C GLY A 11 -10.62 -4.02 -84.53
N LYS A 12 -9.37 -4.34 -84.16
CA LYS A 12 -9.01 -5.14 -82.97
C LYS A 12 -9.84 -6.42 -82.70
N GLY A 13 -9.40 -7.54 -83.28
CA GLY A 13 -9.62 -8.85 -82.69
C GLY A 13 -8.45 -9.77 -83.01
N TRP A 14 -7.88 -10.43 -82.00
CA TRP A 14 -7.17 -11.72 -82.07
C TRP A 14 -6.72 -12.19 -80.68
N ASN A 15 -6.48 -13.51 -80.56
CA ASN A 15 -5.80 -14.21 -79.47
C ASN A 15 -6.52 -14.35 -78.11
N SER A 16 -7.67 -15.03 -78.16
CA SER A 16 -7.83 -16.37 -77.58
C SER A 16 -7.12 -16.72 -76.27
N LEU A 17 -7.87 -16.82 -75.17
CA LEU A 17 -7.97 -18.04 -74.34
C LEU A 17 -9.16 -17.96 -73.34
N LEU A 18 -9.72 -19.12 -72.98
CA LEU A 18 -10.60 -19.43 -71.84
C LEU A 18 -11.89 -18.62 -71.53
N ILE A 19 -13.01 -19.36 -71.53
CA ILE A 19 -14.10 -19.38 -70.51
C ILE A 19 -14.94 -18.10 -70.26
N LEU A 20 -16.19 -18.18 -70.75
CA LEU A 20 -17.46 -17.76 -70.13
C LEU A 20 -17.46 -16.51 -69.20
N ALA A 21 -17.77 -15.33 -69.76
CA ALA A 21 -17.93 -14.10 -69.00
C ALA A 21 -19.38 -13.80 -68.58
N ILE A 22 -19.63 -13.92 -67.27
CA ILE A 22 -20.40 -13.01 -66.39
C ILE A 22 -21.69 -12.36 -66.97
N GLY A 23 -22.83 -12.77 -66.41
CA GLY A 23 -24.02 -11.92 -66.21
C GLY A 23 -24.28 -11.78 -64.70
N ILE A 24 -24.45 -10.55 -64.21
CA ILE A 24 -24.49 -10.23 -62.77
C ILE A 24 -25.88 -10.46 -62.18
N ILE A 25 -25.98 -11.10 -61.00
CA ILE A 25 -26.88 -10.70 -59.90
C ILE A 25 -26.50 -11.41 -58.57
N LEU A 26 -26.45 -10.61 -57.52
CA LEU A 26 -26.38 -10.86 -56.06
C LEU A 26 -26.48 -12.32 -55.54
N ILE A 27 -25.38 -12.80 -54.95
CA ILE A 27 -25.40 -13.59 -53.70
C ILE A 27 -24.35 -12.99 -52.75
N SER A 28 -24.80 -12.35 -51.66
CA SER A 28 -23.92 -11.71 -50.68
C SER A 28 -23.52 -12.68 -49.57
N ILE A 29 -22.52 -13.53 -49.82
CA ILE A 29 -21.84 -14.31 -48.76
C ILE A 29 -20.57 -13.55 -48.35
N ALA A 30 -20.65 -12.85 -47.22
CA ALA A 30 -19.53 -12.14 -46.64
C ALA A 30 -18.67 -13.09 -45.78
N VAL A 31 -17.71 -13.78 -46.40
CA VAL A 31 -16.66 -14.54 -45.68
C VAL A 31 -15.28 -14.29 -46.29
N SER A 32 -14.63 -13.23 -45.83
CA SER A 32 -13.17 -13.16 -45.72
C SER A 32 -12.76 -12.09 -44.71
N ALA A 33 -13.17 -12.25 -43.44
CA ALA A 33 -12.42 -11.64 -42.36
C ALA A 33 -10.99 -12.21 -42.45
N GLY A 34 -10.00 -11.36 -42.71
CA GLY A 34 -8.64 -11.79 -42.93
C GLY A 34 -8.05 -12.41 -41.66
N SER A 35 -7.93 -13.73 -41.63
CA SER A 35 -7.14 -14.41 -40.60
C SER A 35 -5.67 -14.14 -40.90
N SER A 36 -5.17 -13.00 -40.43
CA SER A 36 -3.78 -12.59 -40.57
C SER A 36 -2.88 -13.68 -40.01
N ILE A 37 -1.90 -14.13 -40.79
CA ILE A 37 -0.94 -15.13 -40.32
C ILE A 37 -0.21 -14.52 -39.12
N PRO A 38 -0.20 -15.20 -37.94
CA PRO A 38 0.46 -14.64 -36.77
C PRO A 38 1.97 -14.54 -37.05
N THR A 39 2.45 -13.31 -37.20
CA THR A 39 3.87 -13.03 -37.35
C THR A 39 4.62 -13.42 -36.08
N PRO A 40 5.83 -14.02 -36.18
CA PRO A 40 6.66 -14.27 -35.01
C PRO A 40 6.91 -12.98 -34.21
N PRO A 41 7.00 -13.05 -32.87
CA PRO A 41 7.25 -11.87 -32.04
C PRO A 41 8.57 -11.20 -32.39
N ASN A 42 8.66 -9.89 -32.11
CA ASN A 42 9.95 -9.19 -32.14
C ASN A 42 10.60 -9.39 -30.76
N GLU A 43 11.73 -10.08 -30.73
CA GLU A 43 12.40 -10.47 -29.48
C GLU A 43 13.60 -9.56 -29.21
N PHE A 44 13.74 -9.12 -27.96
CA PHE A 44 14.81 -8.21 -27.54
C PHE A 44 15.61 -8.74 -26.35
N LYS A 45 16.84 -8.23 -26.25
CA LYS A 45 17.78 -8.41 -25.14
C LYS A 45 18.84 -7.32 -25.15
N GLY A 46 19.48 -7.08 -24.01
CA GLY A 46 20.64 -6.20 -23.94
C GLY A 46 21.14 -5.95 -22.52
N ALA A 47 21.90 -4.88 -22.37
CA ALA A 47 22.08 -4.22 -21.08
C ALA A 47 20.87 -3.31 -20.80
N ALA A 48 20.57 -3.08 -19.53
CA ALA A 48 19.59 -2.09 -19.12
C ALA A 48 20.08 -1.31 -17.89
N THR A 49 19.81 -0.01 -17.87
CA THR A 49 20.18 0.88 -16.76
C THR A 49 19.03 1.81 -16.36
N LEU A 50 18.85 1.99 -15.07
CA LEU A 50 17.92 2.95 -14.48
C LEU A 50 18.76 3.97 -13.70
N ASN A 51 18.62 5.26 -14.01
CA ASN A 51 19.49 6.34 -13.48
C ASN A 51 20.99 6.19 -13.74
N GLY A 52 21.38 5.34 -14.69
CA GLY A 52 22.77 4.99 -15.01
C GLY A 52 23.32 3.80 -14.22
N ASP A 53 22.63 3.39 -13.15
CA ASP A 53 22.93 2.16 -12.42
C ASP A 53 22.37 0.92 -13.16
N PRO A 54 22.99 -0.26 -13.02
CA PRO A 54 22.49 -1.49 -13.63
C PRO A 54 21.16 -1.93 -13.00
N VAL A 55 20.17 -2.30 -13.82
CA VAL A 55 18.88 -2.85 -13.34
C VAL A 55 19.06 -4.08 -12.43
N PHE A 56 18.20 -4.23 -11.42
CA PHE A 56 18.27 -5.29 -10.42
C PHE A 56 17.37 -6.48 -10.76
N VAL A 57 17.64 -7.64 -10.15
CA VAL A 57 16.78 -8.83 -10.32
C VAL A 57 15.40 -8.54 -9.74
N GLY A 58 14.36 -8.66 -10.57
CA GLY A 58 12.99 -8.27 -10.25
C GLY A 58 12.48 -7.03 -11.01
N ASP A 59 13.37 -6.20 -11.57
CA ASP A 59 12.95 -5.05 -12.39
C ASP A 59 12.15 -5.52 -13.61
N VAL A 60 11.08 -4.80 -13.94
CA VAL A 60 10.19 -5.11 -15.07
C VAL A 60 10.53 -4.22 -16.25
N ILE A 61 10.70 -4.83 -17.42
CA ILE A 61 10.90 -4.12 -18.67
C ILE A 61 9.72 -4.38 -19.58
N SER A 62 8.98 -3.32 -19.90
CA SER A 62 7.77 -3.32 -20.73
C SER A 62 8.08 -2.83 -22.15
N ALA A 63 7.26 -3.22 -23.11
CA ALA A 63 7.35 -2.82 -24.50
C ALA A 63 5.95 -2.59 -25.10
N TYR A 64 5.77 -1.44 -25.74
CA TYR A 64 4.48 -0.97 -26.23
C TYR A 64 4.47 -0.77 -27.74
N VAL A 65 3.31 -0.91 -28.38
CA VAL A 65 3.07 -0.52 -29.77
C VAL A 65 1.78 0.29 -29.83
N ASP A 66 1.82 1.47 -30.42
CA ASP A 66 0.73 2.48 -30.38
C ASP A 66 0.21 2.79 -28.95
N GLY A 67 1.07 2.63 -27.93
CA GLY A 67 0.71 2.80 -26.52
C GLY A 67 0.04 1.59 -25.84
N GLU A 68 -0.22 0.50 -26.57
CA GLU A 68 -0.73 -0.75 -26.00
C GLU A 68 0.43 -1.63 -25.52
N LEU A 69 0.34 -2.21 -24.31
CA LEU A 69 1.37 -3.12 -23.77
C LEU A 69 1.41 -4.42 -24.60
N ARG A 70 2.49 -4.64 -25.34
CA ARG A 70 2.64 -5.76 -26.27
C ARG A 70 3.70 -6.78 -25.89
N GLY A 71 4.57 -6.48 -24.93
CA GLY A 71 5.48 -7.45 -24.33
C GLY A 71 6.01 -6.95 -23.00
N SER A 72 6.43 -7.87 -22.15
CA SER A 72 7.20 -7.56 -20.94
C SER A 72 8.17 -8.70 -20.62
N THR A 73 9.18 -8.41 -19.79
CA THR A 73 10.04 -9.41 -19.16
C THR A 73 10.49 -8.91 -17.79
N VAL A 74 10.87 -9.84 -16.91
CA VAL A 74 11.52 -9.53 -15.64
C VAL A 74 13.04 -9.67 -15.80
N VAL A 75 13.81 -8.81 -15.16
CA VAL A 75 15.27 -8.89 -15.07
C VAL A 75 15.66 -10.05 -14.17
N THR A 76 16.42 -10.99 -14.73
CA THR A 76 16.91 -12.22 -14.08
C THR A 76 18.42 -12.19 -13.81
N THR A 77 19.12 -11.18 -14.32
CA THR A 77 20.57 -11.00 -14.21
C THR A 77 20.86 -9.51 -14.11
N PRO A 78 21.57 -9.02 -13.08
CA PRO A 78 21.81 -7.58 -12.90
C PRO A 78 22.41 -6.90 -14.14
N GLY A 79 21.90 -5.71 -14.44
CA GLY A 79 22.27 -4.89 -15.61
C GLY A 79 21.84 -5.44 -16.96
N ARG A 80 21.03 -6.52 -17.02
CA ARG A 80 20.74 -7.24 -18.27
C ARG A 80 19.30 -7.70 -18.36
N TYR A 81 18.76 -7.65 -19.58
CA TYR A 81 17.44 -8.17 -19.89
C TYR A 81 17.46 -9.06 -21.13
N GLY A 82 16.47 -9.95 -21.25
CA GLY A 82 16.38 -10.85 -22.38
C GLY A 82 17.42 -11.99 -22.34
N ASP A 83 17.45 -12.78 -21.27
CA ASP A 83 18.28 -14.00 -21.22
C ASP A 83 17.81 -15.08 -22.23
N ILE A 84 18.42 -16.27 -22.23
CA ILE A 84 18.08 -17.33 -23.21
C ILE A 84 16.64 -17.82 -23.11
N GLU A 85 16.04 -17.76 -21.93
CA GLU A 85 14.71 -18.29 -21.60
C GLU A 85 13.68 -17.15 -21.41
N ASN A 86 14.13 -15.97 -20.95
CA ASN A 86 13.30 -14.79 -20.64
C ASN A 86 13.54 -13.63 -21.65
N ARG A 87 13.46 -13.89 -22.96
CA ARG A 87 13.51 -12.83 -23.99
C ARG A 87 12.32 -11.87 -23.83
N LEU A 88 12.56 -10.56 -23.99
CA LEU A 88 11.47 -9.59 -24.12
C LEU A 88 10.74 -9.83 -25.45
N SER A 89 9.62 -10.54 -25.39
CA SER A 89 8.88 -11.02 -26.56
C SER A 89 7.68 -10.11 -26.83
N VAL A 90 7.83 -9.19 -27.78
CA VAL A 90 6.81 -8.21 -28.15
C VAL A 90 5.88 -8.83 -29.19
N LYS A 91 4.56 -8.67 -29.03
CA LYS A 91 3.52 -9.27 -29.87
C LYS A 91 2.90 -8.25 -30.85
N GLY A 92 2.70 -8.68 -32.08
CA GLY A 92 2.14 -7.86 -33.15
C GLY A 92 1.84 -8.66 -34.40
N SER A 93 1.43 -7.95 -35.44
CA SER A 93 0.84 -8.47 -36.68
C SER A 93 1.54 -7.89 -37.92
N GLU A 94 1.07 -8.28 -39.11
CA GLU A 94 1.48 -7.64 -40.38
C GLU A 94 1.03 -6.17 -40.44
N ALA A 95 -0.08 -5.80 -39.79
CA ALA A 95 -0.59 -4.43 -39.74
C ALA A 95 0.24 -3.51 -38.82
N ASP A 96 1.16 -4.08 -38.03
CA ASP A 96 2.07 -3.33 -37.17
C ASP A 96 3.42 -3.04 -37.85
N ILE A 97 3.68 -3.55 -39.06
CA ILE A 97 5.00 -3.41 -39.74
C ILE A 97 5.35 -1.94 -39.97
N GLY A 98 6.48 -1.51 -39.42
CA GLY A 98 6.98 -0.14 -39.47
C GLY A 98 6.48 0.77 -38.35
N LYS A 99 5.62 0.31 -37.44
CA LYS A 99 5.26 1.06 -36.22
C LYS A 99 6.44 1.11 -35.24
N THR A 100 6.44 2.14 -34.39
CA THR A 100 7.39 2.28 -33.28
C THR A 100 7.03 1.34 -32.13
N ILE A 101 8.06 0.71 -31.58
CA ILE A 101 8.07 0.02 -30.30
C ILE A 101 8.81 0.93 -29.32
N THR A 102 8.11 1.38 -28.27
CA THR A 102 8.71 2.08 -27.12
C THR A 102 8.92 1.09 -25.96
N PHE A 103 9.79 1.44 -25.01
CA PHE A 103 10.10 0.59 -23.86
C PHE A 103 10.08 1.40 -22.56
N GLU A 104 9.84 0.70 -21.46
CA GLU A 104 9.90 1.25 -20.10
C GLU A 104 10.70 0.32 -19.19
N ILE A 105 11.39 0.89 -18.20
CA ILE A 105 11.97 0.16 -17.07
C ILE A 105 11.21 0.60 -15.81
N ASN A 106 10.53 -0.33 -15.12
CA ASN A 106 9.68 -0.05 -13.96
C ASN A 106 8.65 1.09 -14.17
N GLY A 107 8.11 1.23 -15.39
CA GLY A 107 7.17 2.29 -15.77
C GLY A 107 7.80 3.62 -16.19
N VAL A 108 9.14 3.72 -16.23
CA VAL A 108 9.87 4.90 -16.71
C VAL A 108 10.28 4.70 -18.17
N GLU A 109 9.83 5.57 -19.09
CA GLU A 109 10.14 5.47 -20.52
C GLU A 109 11.64 5.58 -20.80
N THR A 110 12.15 4.72 -21.68
CA THR A 110 13.56 4.69 -22.11
C THR A 110 13.77 5.59 -23.32
N GLY A 111 14.96 6.17 -23.46
CA GLY A 111 15.30 6.96 -24.66
C GLY A 111 15.35 6.14 -25.97
N GLU A 112 15.46 4.82 -25.89
CA GLU A 112 15.58 3.92 -27.03
C GLU A 112 14.23 3.42 -27.57
N THR A 113 14.16 3.28 -28.89
CA THR A 113 13.00 2.71 -29.60
C THR A 113 13.44 1.76 -30.70
N ALA A 114 12.51 0.94 -31.21
CA ALA A 114 12.74 0.06 -32.35
C ALA A 114 11.54 0.04 -33.29
N LEU A 115 11.72 -0.31 -34.56
CA LEU A 115 10.57 -0.52 -35.47
C LEU A 115 10.10 -1.98 -35.44
N TRP A 116 8.80 -2.20 -35.46
CA TRP A 116 8.22 -3.54 -35.62
C TRP A 116 8.47 -4.08 -37.03
N GLN A 117 8.98 -5.31 -37.11
CA GLN A 117 9.43 -5.95 -38.35
C GLN A 117 8.99 -7.41 -38.40
N SER A 118 8.47 -7.87 -39.54
CA SER A 118 8.19 -9.29 -39.74
C SER A 118 9.49 -10.10 -39.77
N TYR A 119 9.52 -11.23 -39.05
CA TYR A 119 10.67 -12.14 -38.98
C TYR A 119 12.00 -11.49 -38.50
N ALA A 120 11.92 -10.49 -37.61
CA ALA A 120 13.07 -9.74 -37.10
C ALA A 120 14.14 -10.59 -36.38
N GLY A 121 13.75 -11.72 -35.79
CA GLY A 121 14.60 -12.53 -34.91
C GLY A 121 14.92 -11.84 -33.58
N VAL A 122 15.88 -12.39 -32.84
CA VAL A 122 16.38 -11.79 -31.58
C VAL A 122 17.27 -10.60 -31.89
N ARG A 123 16.79 -9.40 -31.60
CA ARG A 123 17.54 -8.15 -31.73
C ARG A 123 18.25 -7.81 -30.42
N VAL A 124 19.38 -7.10 -30.53
CA VAL A 124 20.09 -6.53 -29.37
C VAL A 124 19.78 -5.04 -29.33
N LEU A 125 19.26 -4.59 -28.19
CA LEU A 125 18.99 -3.19 -27.88
C LEU A 125 19.40 -2.99 -26.42
N ASN A 126 20.17 -1.97 -26.11
CA ASN A 126 20.41 -1.57 -24.72
C ASN A 126 19.36 -0.51 -24.36
N LEU A 127 18.91 -0.49 -23.11
CA LEU A 127 17.88 0.42 -22.64
C LEU A 127 18.41 1.31 -21.51
N SER A 128 18.08 2.60 -21.53
CA SER A 128 18.39 3.53 -20.45
C SER A 128 17.18 4.40 -20.10
N ALA A 129 16.73 4.28 -18.85
CA ALA A 129 15.63 5.06 -18.30
C ALA A 129 16.17 6.12 -17.30
N PRO A 130 15.94 7.42 -17.53
CA PRO A 130 16.16 8.47 -16.53
C PRO A 130 14.88 8.65 -15.69
N SER A 131 14.95 8.49 -14.36
CA SER A 131 13.74 8.61 -13.53
C SER A 131 13.31 10.08 -13.38
N ASP A 132 12.11 10.40 -13.86
CA ASP A 132 11.35 11.61 -13.50
C ASP A 132 10.80 11.54 -12.05
N LEU A 133 11.09 10.46 -11.33
CA LEU A 133 10.95 10.42 -9.88
C LEU A 133 11.98 11.38 -9.26
N SER A 134 11.54 12.63 -9.06
CA SER A 134 12.18 13.54 -8.10
C SER A 134 12.43 12.75 -6.82
N PRO A 135 13.68 12.61 -6.35
CA PRO A 135 13.94 11.83 -5.16
C PRO A 135 13.19 12.43 -3.96
N PRO A 136 12.82 11.61 -2.96
CA PRO A 136 12.10 12.12 -1.81
C PRO A 136 12.89 13.26 -1.16
N PRO A 137 12.24 14.38 -0.81
CA PRO A 137 12.91 15.53 -0.26
C PRO A 137 13.57 15.15 1.07
N ASN A 138 14.73 15.74 1.35
CA ASN A 138 15.35 15.60 2.67
C ASN A 138 14.48 16.31 3.69
N ALA A 139 13.94 15.55 4.64
CA ALA A 139 13.09 16.03 5.72
C ALA A 139 13.94 16.48 6.91
N PHE A 140 13.64 17.65 7.46
CA PHE A 140 14.28 18.16 8.68
C PHE A 140 13.27 18.61 9.73
N TYR A 141 13.68 18.51 10.99
CA TYR A 141 13.02 19.07 12.17
C TYR A 141 14.08 19.41 13.23
N GLY A 142 13.67 20.10 14.29
CA GLY A 142 14.56 20.34 15.43
C GLY A 142 14.12 21.55 16.25
N ASN A 143 15.02 21.99 17.13
CA ASN A 143 14.91 23.26 17.81
C ASN A 143 15.32 24.41 16.86
N VAL A 144 14.81 25.61 17.12
CA VAL A 144 15.10 26.79 16.32
C VAL A 144 15.15 28.04 17.19
N THR A 145 16.30 28.71 17.19
CA THR A 145 16.54 29.93 17.98
C THR A 145 16.83 31.13 17.08
N LEU A 146 16.38 32.30 17.52
CA LEU A 146 16.58 33.58 16.87
C LEU A 146 17.04 34.60 17.91
N ASP A 147 18.18 35.23 17.66
CA ASP A 147 18.84 36.19 18.58
C ASP A 147 19.08 35.63 20.00
N GLY A 148 19.27 34.31 20.10
CA GLY A 148 19.50 33.57 21.36
C GLY A 148 18.25 33.06 22.07
N GLU A 149 17.05 33.46 21.65
CA GLU A 149 15.77 33.06 22.24
C GLU A 149 15.03 32.01 21.37
N PRO A 150 14.10 31.21 21.92
CA PRO A 150 13.27 30.30 21.13
C PRO A 150 12.45 31.06 20.08
N ALA A 151 12.61 30.71 18.80
CA ALA A 151 11.99 31.47 17.72
C ALA A 151 10.44 31.42 17.79
N PRO A 152 9.74 32.56 17.69
CA PRO A 152 8.30 32.62 17.95
C PRO A 152 7.43 32.03 16.83
N VAL A 153 6.17 31.72 17.18
CA VAL A 153 5.16 31.19 16.26
C VAL A 153 4.91 32.14 15.09
N GLY A 154 4.82 31.57 13.88
CA GLY A 154 4.60 32.32 12.63
C GLY A 154 5.89 32.75 11.91
N ILE A 155 7.07 32.56 12.50
CA ILE A 155 8.36 32.73 11.84
C ILE A 155 8.55 31.62 10.79
N VAL A 156 9.14 31.96 9.65
CA VAL A 156 9.33 31.03 8.52
C VAL A 156 10.75 30.48 8.51
N VAL A 157 10.90 29.16 8.58
CA VAL A 157 12.18 28.49 8.34
C VAL A 157 12.23 28.09 6.86
N SER A 158 13.26 28.53 6.15
CA SER A 158 13.41 28.31 4.70
C SER A 158 14.75 27.61 4.40
N ALA A 159 14.72 26.57 3.59
CA ALA A 159 15.91 25.84 3.13
C ALA A 159 16.24 26.20 1.67
N TYR A 160 17.53 26.32 1.36
CA TYR A 160 18.05 26.73 0.07
C TYR A 160 19.11 25.76 -0.43
N VAL A 161 19.16 25.56 -1.75
CA VAL A 161 20.22 24.83 -2.46
C VAL A 161 20.57 25.61 -3.72
N ASP A 162 21.86 25.83 -3.97
CA ASP A 162 22.38 26.75 -5.00
C ASP A 162 21.76 28.17 -4.94
N GLY A 163 21.39 28.62 -3.74
CA GLY A 163 20.72 29.91 -3.50
C GLY A 163 19.25 29.96 -3.90
N LEU A 164 18.69 28.88 -4.47
CA LEU A 164 17.26 28.76 -4.74
C LEU A 164 16.54 28.12 -3.54
N ARG A 165 15.39 28.67 -3.13
CA ARG A 165 14.58 28.14 -2.03
C ARG A 165 13.97 26.79 -2.43
N ARG A 166 14.32 25.72 -1.71
CA ARG A 166 13.97 24.32 -2.01
C ARG A 166 13.03 23.64 -1.01
N GLY A 167 12.80 24.28 0.12
CA GLY A 167 11.88 23.84 1.18
C GLY A 167 11.52 24.98 2.12
N SER A 168 10.39 24.89 2.82
CA SER A 168 10.08 25.78 3.94
C SER A 168 8.98 25.24 4.84
N THR A 169 9.04 25.58 6.13
CA THR A 169 7.98 25.36 7.11
C THR A 169 7.74 26.63 7.94
N VAL A 170 6.68 26.66 8.72
CA VAL A 170 6.33 27.76 9.63
C VAL A 170 6.37 27.21 11.05
N ILE A 171 7.01 27.94 11.96
CA ILE A 171 7.08 27.57 13.38
C ILE A 171 5.68 27.62 13.98
N THR A 172 5.14 26.45 14.38
CA THR A 172 3.82 26.30 15.00
C THR A 172 3.85 26.30 16.53
N ARG A 173 4.97 25.90 17.12
CA ARG A 173 5.26 25.93 18.56
C ARG A 173 6.55 26.74 18.79
N PRO A 174 6.62 27.66 19.78
CA PRO A 174 7.83 28.45 20.01
C PRO A 174 9.07 27.55 20.17
N GLY A 175 10.14 27.89 19.46
CA GLY A 175 11.41 27.17 19.52
C GLY A 175 11.49 25.84 18.75
N ARG A 176 10.46 25.41 18.02
CA ARG A 176 10.48 24.15 17.24
C ARG A 176 10.07 24.37 15.79
N TYR A 177 10.68 23.62 14.87
CA TYR A 177 10.27 23.54 13.48
C TYR A 177 10.18 22.07 13.01
N GLY A 178 9.35 21.82 12.01
CA GLY A 178 9.09 20.47 11.50
C GLY A 178 8.08 19.67 12.34
N ASP A 179 7.59 20.23 13.44
CA ASP A 179 6.67 19.62 14.41
C ASP A 179 5.26 19.41 13.84
N ALA A 180 4.73 20.38 13.09
CA ALA A 180 3.48 20.24 12.34
C ALA A 180 3.68 19.65 10.93
N GLY A 181 4.82 19.02 10.67
CA GLY A 181 5.22 18.47 9.37
C GLY A 181 6.61 18.96 8.95
N PHE A 182 7.47 18.02 8.56
CA PHE A 182 8.90 18.24 8.31
C PHE A 182 9.19 19.37 7.30
N LEU A 183 10.32 20.05 7.52
CA LEU A 183 10.95 20.90 6.52
C LEU A 183 11.51 20.03 5.39
N ASN A 184 10.67 19.77 4.39
CA ASN A 184 11.01 18.97 3.21
C ASN A 184 11.81 19.81 2.20
N VAL A 185 13.02 19.36 1.86
CA VAL A 185 13.97 20.05 0.98
C VAL A 185 14.29 19.23 -0.27
N SER A 186 13.94 19.77 -1.45
CA SER A 186 14.31 19.20 -2.75
C SER A 186 15.78 19.48 -3.12
N GLY A 187 16.42 18.57 -3.86
CA GLY A 187 17.85 18.65 -4.21
C GLY A 187 18.37 17.34 -4.84
N THR A 188 19.69 17.24 -5.03
CA THR A 188 20.40 16.06 -5.55
C THR A 188 21.58 15.65 -4.67
N ASN A 189 22.06 14.41 -4.85
CA ASN A 189 22.93 13.73 -3.89
C ASN A 189 24.31 14.41 -3.74
N GLY A 190 24.59 14.96 -2.55
CA GLY A 190 25.84 15.67 -2.25
C GLY A 190 25.74 17.20 -2.30
N GLU A 191 24.60 17.78 -2.69
CA GLU A 191 24.40 19.23 -2.67
C GLU A 191 24.39 19.80 -1.22
N THR A 192 24.80 21.06 -1.04
CA THR A 192 24.76 21.73 0.26
C THR A 192 23.45 22.48 0.45
N ILE A 193 22.75 22.17 1.54
CA ILE A 193 21.55 22.86 2.02
C ILE A 193 21.96 23.91 3.04
N THR A 194 21.56 25.16 2.81
CA THR A 194 21.65 26.25 3.80
C THR A 194 20.26 26.65 4.28
N PHE A 195 20.17 27.17 5.51
CA PHE A 195 18.90 27.50 6.15
C PHE A 195 18.82 28.99 6.48
N LYS A 196 17.60 29.54 6.47
CA LYS A 196 17.28 30.89 6.95
C LYS A 196 16.08 30.88 7.88
N ILE A 197 16.15 31.72 8.90
CA ILE A 197 15.07 31.97 9.86
C ILE A 197 14.57 33.39 9.56
N ASN A 198 13.39 33.48 8.93
CA ASN A 198 13.01 34.57 8.04
C ASN A 198 14.11 34.85 6.99
N ASP A 199 14.76 36.02 7.04
CA ASP A 199 15.81 36.44 6.10
C ASP A 199 17.25 36.20 6.63
N THR A 200 17.40 36.01 7.95
CA THR A 200 18.69 35.79 8.62
C THR A 200 19.20 34.39 8.33
N GLU A 201 20.47 34.24 7.95
CA GLU A 201 21.10 32.93 7.75
C GLU A 201 21.32 32.22 9.09
N ALA A 202 21.04 30.92 9.12
CA ALA A 202 21.37 30.07 10.24
C ALA A 202 22.85 29.65 10.18
N SER A 203 23.43 29.33 11.34
CA SER A 203 24.83 28.89 11.45
C SER A 203 25.05 27.50 10.81
N GLU A 204 24.00 26.69 10.78
CA GLU A 204 24.04 25.28 10.42
C GLU A 204 23.71 25.03 8.95
N THR A 205 24.29 23.96 8.42
CA THR A 205 24.08 23.49 7.04
C THR A 205 24.00 21.97 7.04
N ALA A 206 23.38 21.40 6.00
CA ALA A 206 23.30 19.96 5.82
C ALA A 206 23.70 19.57 4.39
N THR A 207 24.29 18.39 4.20
CA THR A 207 24.42 17.80 2.87
C THR A 207 23.11 17.09 2.51
N TRP A 208 22.54 17.38 1.35
CA TRP A 208 21.40 16.66 0.79
C TRP A 208 21.83 15.22 0.46
N GLN A 209 21.07 14.24 0.94
CA GLN A 209 21.41 12.81 0.85
C GLN A 209 20.24 12.02 0.26
N MET A 210 20.50 11.21 -0.76
CA MET A 210 19.48 10.40 -1.41
C MET A 210 18.93 9.33 -0.46
N LEU A 211 17.59 9.22 -0.37
CA LEU A 211 16.88 8.30 0.55
C LEU A 211 17.24 8.45 2.03
N ALA A 212 17.77 9.60 2.47
CA ALA A 212 17.98 9.84 3.89
C ALA A 212 16.65 9.93 4.66
N PRO A 213 16.57 9.37 5.89
CA PRO A 213 15.42 9.53 6.76
C PRO A 213 15.27 11.00 7.21
N PRO A 214 14.15 11.39 7.84
CA PRO A 214 14.03 12.68 8.49
C PRO A 214 15.15 12.89 9.51
N ARG A 215 15.92 13.97 9.36
CA ARG A 215 17.07 14.29 10.22
C ARG A 215 16.72 15.40 11.18
N GLU A 216 17.04 15.19 12.45
CA GLU A 216 17.08 16.28 13.42
C GLU A 216 18.27 17.20 13.12
N LEU A 217 18.02 18.51 13.15
CA LEU A 217 19.01 19.55 12.96
C LEU A 217 18.53 20.82 13.68
N ASP A 218 19.17 21.14 14.80
CA ASP A 218 18.92 22.41 15.49
C ASP A 218 19.45 23.58 14.65
N LEU A 219 18.67 24.67 14.57
CA LEU A 219 18.99 25.85 13.76
C LEU A 219 19.13 27.10 14.64
N THR A 220 20.22 27.84 14.48
CA THR A 220 20.53 29.06 15.25
C THR A 220 20.79 30.23 14.30
N ALA A 221 20.13 31.38 14.51
CA ALA A 221 20.41 32.61 13.76
C ALA A 221 20.41 33.84 14.68
N GLY A 222 21.15 34.88 14.28
CA GLY A 222 21.28 36.13 15.03
C GLY A 222 22.42 36.15 16.06
N GLU A 223 22.77 37.34 16.56
CA GLU A 223 23.92 37.54 17.47
C GLU A 223 23.52 37.35 18.95
N GLY A 224 23.10 36.13 19.31
CA GLY A 224 22.84 35.72 20.69
C GLY A 224 24.06 35.05 21.34
N GLU A 225 24.68 35.68 22.36
CA GLU A 225 25.72 35.02 23.15
C GLU A 225 25.14 33.82 23.91
N THR A 226 25.76 32.64 23.76
CA THR A 226 25.19 31.36 24.19
C THR A 226 25.04 31.27 25.72
N PRO A 227 23.82 31.16 26.28
CA PRO A 227 23.65 30.79 27.68
C PRO A 227 23.98 29.30 27.83
N THR A 228 25.11 28.97 28.45
CA THR A 228 25.43 27.57 28.77
C THR A 228 24.35 27.01 29.71
N PRO A 229 23.58 25.99 29.30
CA PRO A 229 22.54 25.44 30.16
C PRO A 229 23.19 24.77 31.37
N THR A 230 22.96 25.33 32.55
CA THR A 230 23.31 24.66 33.82
C THR A 230 22.17 23.69 34.13
N PRO A 231 22.40 22.36 34.08
CA PRO A 231 21.32 21.40 34.33
C PRO A 231 20.82 21.55 35.76
N THR A 232 19.53 21.86 35.91
CA THR A 232 18.85 21.82 37.21
C THR A 232 18.59 20.36 37.55
N PRO A 233 19.01 19.85 38.73
CA PRO A 233 18.76 18.45 39.08
C PRO A 233 17.27 18.18 39.28
N GLY A 234 16.61 17.64 38.24
CA GLY A 234 15.28 17.07 38.34
C GLY A 234 15.26 15.88 39.30
N THR A 235 14.09 15.62 39.89
CA THR A 235 13.84 14.37 40.63
C THR A 235 13.90 13.16 39.70
N THR A 236 14.22 12.00 40.24
CA THR A 236 14.44 10.75 39.50
C THR A 236 13.31 10.43 38.52
N GLY A 237 13.60 10.46 37.21
CA GLY A 237 12.61 10.23 36.17
C GLY A 237 12.24 8.76 35.99
N ASP A 238 10.98 8.49 35.65
CA ASP A 238 10.41 7.14 35.50
C ASP A 238 10.72 6.50 34.13
N VAL A 239 12.02 6.41 33.81
CA VAL A 239 12.52 5.63 32.66
C VAL A 239 12.69 4.18 33.09
N VAL A 240 11.95 3.27 32.47
CA VAL A 240 11.97 1.84 32.77
C VAL A 240 12.51 1.00 31.62
N ILE A 241 13.05 -0.17 31.94
CA ILE A 241 13.27 -1.24 30.97
C ILE A 241 11.89 -1.77 30.58
N ASN A 242 11.52 -1.63 29.31
CA ASN A 242 10.14 -1.85 28.84
C ASN A 242 9.92 -3.23 28.23
N GLU A 243 10.81 -3.62 27.32
CA GLU A 243 10.73 -4.86 26.54
C GLU A 243 12.14 -5.44 26.31
N ILE A 244 12.23 -6.76 26.19
CA ILE A 244 13.49 -7.49 26.03
C ILE A 244 13.30 -8.61 25.00
N MET A 245 13.95 -8.53 23.84
CA MET A 245 14.05 -9.66 22.91
C MET A 245 15.26 -10.52 23.29
N TYR A 246 15.01 -11.58 24.07
CA TYR A 246 16.02 -12.45 24.69
C TYR A 246 16.19 -13.81 23.97
N ASN A 247 15.43 -14.06 22.91
CA ASN A 247 15.38 -15.34 22.17
C ASN A 247 14.83 -15.15 20.72
N PRO A 248 15.46 -14.32 19.88
CA PRO A 248 14.99 -14.00 18.52
C PRO A 248 15.12 -15.20 17.55
N ASP A 249 14.37 -15.20 16.45
CA ASP A 249 14.61 -16.13 15.32
C ASP A 249 16.00 -15.83 14.71
N GLY A 250 16.89 -16.82 14.69
CA GLY A 250 18.21 -16.74 14.06
C GLY A 250 19.38 -16.71 15.03
N ASP A 251 20.23 -15.68 14.95
CA ASP A 251 21.41 -15.52 15.81
C ASP A 251 21.13 -14.49 16.92
N ASP A 252 21.06 -14.97 18.17
CA ASP A 252 21.01 -14.17 19.39
C ASP A 252 21.97 -12.96 19.34
N ARG A 253 23.19 -13.19 18.85
CA ARG A 253 24.27 -12.19 18.85
C ARG A 253 24.09 -11.07 17.83
N THR A 254 23.08 -11.19 16.97
CA THR A 254 22.73 -10.21 15.95
C THR A 254 21.39 -9.55 16.26
N TYR A 255 20.39 -10.32 16.71
CA TYR A 255 18.99 -9.89 16.80
C TYR A 255 18.44 -9.68 18.22
N GLU A 256 19.21 -9.92 19.29
CA GLU A 256 18.80 -9.49 20.64
C GLU A 256 18.70 -7.97 20.74
N TRP A 257 17.71 -7.50 21.51
CA TRP A 257 17.59 -6.11 21.89
C TRP A 257 16.89 -5.92 23.24
N ILE A 258 17.09 -4.75 23.84
CA ILE A 258 16.43 -4.29 25.07
C ILE A 258 15.87 -2.91 24.78
N GLU A 259 14.64 -2.63 25.20
CA GLU A 259 14.04 -1.32 25.10
C GLU A 259 13.91 -0.64 26.46
N LEU A 260 14.10 0.69 26.47
CA LEU A 260 13.70 1.59 27.54
C LEU A 260 12.49 2.41 27.09
N TYR A 261 11.59 2.73 28.02
CA TYR A 261 10.45 3.64 27.82
C TYR A 261 10.46 4.73 28.89
N ASN A 262 10.24 6.00 28.50
CA ASN A 262 10.13 7.11 29.42
C ASN A 262 8.66 7.36 29.78
N ARG A 263 8.26 6.98 31.00
CA ARG A 263 6.91 7.17 31.54
C ARG A 263 6.73 8.53 32.23
N ASP A 264 7.80 9.32 32.33
CA ASP A 264 7.75 10.66 32.92
C ASP A 264 7.18 11.68 31.94
N THR A 265 6.57 12.73 32.48
CA THR A 265 6.05 13.88 31.72
C THR A 265 7.13 14.88 31.30
N GLU A 266 8.38 14.66 31.71
CA GLU A 266 9.53 15.52 31.44
C GLU A 266 10.64 14.80 30.65
N THR A 267 11.44 15.56 29.89
CA THR A 267 12.57 15.04 29.10
C THR A 267 13.73 14.61 30.02
N VAL A 268 14.25 13.40 29.83
CA VAL A 268 15.31 12.82 30.66
C VAL A 268 16.68 12.84 29.95
N ASP A 269 17.70 13.37 30.62
CA ASP A 269 19.10 13.30 30.20
C ASP A 269 19.72 11.94 30.59
N LEU A 270 20.06 11.12 29.58
CA LEU A 270 20.67 9.81 29.76
C LEU A 270 22.22 9.83 29.77
N ASP A 271 22.90 10.98 29.70
CA ASP A 271 24.36 11.05 29.64
C ASP A 271 25.03 10.35 30.83
N GLY A 272 25.80 9.31 30.53
CA GLY A 272 26.50 8.53 31.56
C GLY A 272 25.57 7.71 32.46
N TRP A 273 24.32 7.48 32.04
CA TRP A 273 23.55 6.33 32.52
C TRP A 273 24.20 5.04 32.00
N VAL A 274 23.91 3.92 32.64
CA VAL A 274 24.51 2.62 32.37
C VAL A 274 23.45 1.52 32.44
N LEU A 275 23.39 0.69 31.40
CA LEU A 275 22.64 -0.57 31.41
C LEU A 275 23.61 -1.74 31.56
N ASN A 276 23.45 -2.52 32.63
CA ASN A 276 24.30 -3.67 32.98
C ASN A 276 23.51 -4.76 33.73
N GLY A 277 24.18 -5.69 34.43
CA GLY A 277 23.50 -6.69 35.28
C GLY A 277 24.15 -8.08 35.23
N SER A 278 23.33 -9.11 35.01
CA SER A 278 23.73 -10.54 34.93
C SER A 278 23.90 -11.04 33.48
N MET A 279 23.99 -10.12 32.53
CA MET A 279 24.35 -10.37 31.12
C MET A 279 25.87 -10.61 31.02
N SER A 280 26.30 -11.40 30.03
CA SER A 280 27.73 -11.49 29.72
C SER A 280 28.15 -10.28 28.87
N GLY A 281 29.40 -9.81 28.98
CA GLY A 281 29.94 -8.73 28.14
C GLY A 281 30.35 -7.50 28.92
N SER A 282 30.18 -6.32 28.31
CA SER A 282 30.50 -5.02 28.91
C SER A 282 29.23 -4.20 29.16
N ASP A 283 29.26 -3.35 30.18
CA ASP A 283 28.27 -2.32 30.45
C ASP A 283 27.99 -1.44 29.21
N THR A 284 26.71 -1.13 28.97
CA THR A 284 26.32 -0.21 27.90
C THR A 284 26.13 1.18 28.48
N VAL A 285 26.98 2.13 28.07
CA VAL A 285 26.88 3.54 28.49
C VAL A 285 25.91 4.26 27.57
N LEU A 286 24.94 4.95 28.17
CA LEU A 286 23.90 5.72 27.51
C LEU A 286 24.32 7.20 27.36
N SER A 287 23.67 7.88 26.42
CA SER A 287 23.87 9.31 26.15
C SER A 287 22.67 9.95 25.47
N GLY A 288 22.59 11.28 25.52
CA GLY A 288 21.56 12.08 24.87
C GLY A 288 20.22 12.09 25.61
N MET A 289 19.29 12.90 25.10
CA MET A 289 17.96 13.11 25.69
C MET A 289 16.98 11.98 25.32
N MET A 290 15.96 11.81 26.15
CA MET A 290 14.82 10.93 25.93
C MET A 290 13.54 11.70 26.30
N GLU A 291 12.66 11.92 25.34
CA GLU A 291 11.45 12.76 25.51
C GLU A 291 10.34 11.98 26.25
N PRO A 292 9.33 12.67 26.83
CA PRO A 292 8.12 12.03 27.38
C PRO A 292 7.44 11.12 26.37
N ASP A 293 6.88 9.99 26.84
CA ASP A 293 6.18 9.00 26.02
C ASP A 293 7.00 8.48 24.80
N THR A 294 8.34 8.42 24.92
CA THR A 294 9.23 7.87 23.88
C THR A 294 10.02 6.64 24.32
N TYR A 295 10.44 5.86 23.32
CA TYR A 295 11.18 4.61 23.45
C TYR A 295 12.66 4.77 23.02
N LEU A 296 13.54 3.92 23.54
CA LEU A 296 14.95 3.82 23.16
C LEU A 296 15.36 2.34 23.13
N VAL A 297 15.66 1.83 21.94
CA VAL A 297 16.14 0.45 21.77
C VAL A 297 17.67 0.40 21.81
N LEU A 298 18.19 -0.53 22.61
CA LEU A 298 19.57 -0.99 22.59
C LEU A 298 19.58 -2.32 21.83
N ALA A 299 20.20 -2.39 20.65
CA ALA A 299 20.26 -3.57 19.80
C ALA A 299 21.67 -4.18 19.72
N LYS A 300 21.78 -5.50 19.53
CA LYS A 300 23.06 -6.18 19.25
C LYS A 300 23.77 -5.59 18.02
N ASP A 301 23.06 -5.59 16.90
CA ASP A 301 23.43 -4.88 15.68
C ASP A 301 22.27 -3.96 15.27
N PRO A 302 22.38 -2.63 15.45
CA PRO A 302 21.36 -1.68 15.02
C PRO A 302 21.02 -1.76 13.53
N THR A 303 21.94 -2.22 12.67
CA THR A 303 21.71 -2.41 11.23
C THR A 303 20.76 -3.56 11.01
N ALA A 304 21.08 -4.74 11.55
CA ALA A 304 20.25 -5.94 11.43
C ALA A 304 18.89 -5.78 12.15
N PHE A 305 18.85 -4.98 13.22
CA PHE A 305 17.61 -4.54 13.85
C PHE A 305 16.75 -3.71 12.88
N HIS A 306 17.29 -2.66 12.23
CA HIS A 306 16.51 -1.88 11.27
C HIS A 306 16.13 -2.67 10.00
N GLU A 307 16.93 -3.65 9.57
CA GLU A 307 16.56 -4.57 8.49
C GLU A 307 15.39 -5.50 8.86
N ARG A 308 15.32 -5.96 10.12
CA ARG A 308 14.22 -6.79 10.64
C ARG A 308 12.97 -5.97 10.99
N TYR A 309 13.16 -4.78 11.56
CA TYR A 309 12.11 -3.89 12.06
C TYR A 309 12.14 -2.53 11.33
N PRO A 310 11.90 -2.47 10.01
CA PRO A 310 11.97 -1.24 9.22
C PRO A 310 10.87 -0.21 9.56
N LEU A 311 9.92 -0.57 10.45
CA LEU A 311 8.89 0.31 10.98
C LEU A 311 9.20 0.83 12.40
N ALA A 312 10.32 0.42 13.00
CA ALA A 312 10.75 0.90 14.31
C ALA A 312 11.27 2.35 14.20
N THR A 313 10.46 3.31 14.64
CA THR A 313 10.71 4.76 14.47
C THR A 313 11.47 5.42 15.63
N CYS A 314 11.61 4.73 16.77
CA CYS A 314 12.33 5.25 17.92
C CYS A 314 13.86 5.16 17.73
N ARG A 315 14.59 5.80 18.64
CA ARG A 315 16.06 5.83 18.60
C ARG A 315 16.61 4.42 18.88
N VAL A 316 17.54 3.96 18.04
CA VAL A 316 18.27 2.70 18.22
C VAL A 316 19.76 2.97 18.45
N ILE A 317 20.37 2.29 19.42
CA ILE A 317 21.81 2.35 19.73
C ILE A 317 22.39 0.95 19.91
N GLN A 318 23.71 0.81 19.88
CA GLN A 318 24.37 -0.49 20.05
C GLN A 318 24.50 -0.92 21.52
N GLY A 319 24.15 -2.17 21.82
CA GLY A 319 24.26 -2.80 23.14
C GLY A 319 25.54 -3.60 23.36
N ASN A 320 26.31 -3.26 24.39
CA ASN A 320 27.67 -3.78 24.66
C ASN A 320 27.74 -5.16 25.35
N TRP A 321 26.61 -5.76 25.72
CA TRP A 321 26.59 -7.14 26.18
C TRP A 321 26.98 -8.12 25.05
N THR A 322 27.33 -9.36 25.39
CA THR A 322 27.73 -10.41 24.43
C THR A 322 26.54 -11.27 24.02
N TYR A 323 25.68 -11.61 24.98
CA TYR A 323 24.40 -12.31 24.79
C TYR A 323 23.53 -12.14 26.05
N LEU A 324 22.23 -12.03 25.85
CA LEU A 324 21.16 -12.30 26.83
C LEU A 324 21.11 -13.81 27.09
N THR A 325 20.18 -14.33 27.90
CA THR A 325 20.12 -15.80 28.07
C THR A 325 18.69 -16.29 27.92
N ASN A 326 18.52 -17.13 26.90
CA ASN A 326 17.32 -17.81 26.45
C ASN A 326 16.85 -18.80 27.54
N LEU A 327 16.18 -18.30 28.58
CA LEU A 327 15.90 -19.05 29.80
C LEU A 327 14.42 -19.03 30.18
N GLY A 328 13.84 -20.23 30.23
CA GLY A 328 12.58 -20.47 30.92
C GLY A 328 12.68 -20.19 32.43
N SER A 329 11.53 -19.94 33.04
CA SER A 329 11.28 -19.38 34.38
C SER A 329 12.08 -19.95 35.57
N SER A 330 12.72 -21.11 35.44
CA SER A 330 13.57 -21.73 36.46
C SER A 330 14.95 -21.08 36.65
N SER A 331 15.36 -20.13 35.80
CA SER A 331 16.61 -19.39 35.94
C SER A 331 16.50 -17.95 35.42
N LYS A 332 15.96 -17.06 36.26
CA LYS A 332 15.82 -15.63 35.92
C LYS A 332 17.17 -14.92 35.79
N LYS A 333 17.23 -13.91 34.91
CA LYS A 333 18.39 -13.05 34.67
C LYS A 333 18.07 -11.61 35.03
N ARG A 334 19.01 -10.96 35.71
CA ARG A 334 18.87 -9.55 36.13
C ARG A 334 19.44 -8.61 35.07
N ILE A 335 18.73 -7.53 34.76
CA ILE A 335 19.26 -6.35 34.06
C ILE A 335 18.96 -5.16 34.97
N ASP A 336 19.93 -4.28 35.14
CA ASP A 336 19.85 -3.07 35.95
C ASP A 336 20.06 -1.84 35.06
N LEU A 337 19.21 -0.82 35.25
CA LEU A 337 19.37 0.50 34.65
C LEU A 337 19.81 1.47 35.74
N HIS A 338 20.99 2.06 35.55
CA HIS A 338 21.60 3.00 36.48
C HIS A 338 21.72 4.40 35.85
N SER A 339 21.44 5.43 36.63
CA SER A 339 21.83 6.81 36.31
C SER A 339 23.13 7.18 37.04
N ARG A 340 23.63 8.40 36.76
CA ARG A 340 24.75 9.00 37.52
C ARG A 340 24.47 9.17 39.03
N SER A 341 23.22 9.02 39.50
CA SER A 341 22.84 9.17 40.92
C SER A 341 22.46 7.88 41.64
N GLY A 342 22.15 6.79 40.92
CA GLY A 342 21.76 5.51 41.55
C GLY A 342 21.15 4.49 40.58
N LEU A 343 20.58 3.43 41.13
CA LEU A 343 19.69 2.51 40.39
C LEU A 343 18.38 3.24 40.07
N ILE A 344 17.89 3.07 38.84
CA ILE A 344 16.60 3.56 38.37
C ILE A 344 15.60 2.41 38.33
N ASP A 345 15.93 1.33 37.62
CA ASP A 345 15.07 0.17 37.42
C ASP A 345 15.87 -1.14 37.42
N THR A 346 15.22 -2.26 37.78
CA THR A 346 15.84 -3.59 37.77
C THR A 346 14.83 -4.69 37.43
N VAL A 347 15.05 -5.37 36.31
CA VAL A 347 14.21 -6.45 35.81
C VAL A 347 14.86 -7.80 36.11
N ASN A 348 14.05 -8.79 36.49
CA ASN A 348 14.47 -10.19 36.60
C ASN A 348 13.69 -11.04 35.58
N TYR A 349 14.09 -10.95 34.31
CA TYR A 349 13.41 -11.58 33.18
C TYR A 349 13.60 -13.10 33.17
N GLY A 350 12.69 -13.79 32.49
CA GLY A 350 12.58 -15.26 32.45
C GLY A 350 11.12 -15.67 32.53
N VAL A 351 10.52 -15.89 31.36
CA VAL A 351 9.12 -16.27 31.13
C VAL A 351 8.94 -17.80 31.19
N VAL A 352 7.71 -18.32 31.12
CA VAL A 352 7.47 -19.75 31.41
C VAL A 352 7.97 -20.67 30.30
N GLU A 353 7.63 -20.38 29.04
CA GLU A 353 7.89 -21.28 27.91
C GLU A 353 9.12 -20.87 27.07
N ALA A 354 9.45 -19.56 27.03
CA ALA A 354 10.61 -19.01 26.34
C ALA A 354 10.58 -19.30 24.83
N ARG A 355 9.53 -18.81 24.16
CA ARG A 355 9.26 -19.08 22.73
C ARG A 355 10.20 -18.27 21.81
N GLU A 356 10.48 -18.84 20.64
CA GLU A 356 11.40 -18.31 19.63
C GLU A 356 10.76 -17.12 18.89
N ASP A 357 11.48 -16.00 18.83
CA ASP A 357 11.02 -14.68 18.36
C ASP A 357 9.89 -14.04 19.19
N TYR A 358 9.76 -14.39 20.48
CA TYR A 358 8.87 -13.70 21.43
C TYR A 358 9.68 -13.03 22.54
N SER A 359 9.44 -11.73 22.73
CA SER A 359 10.09 -10.91 23.74
C SER A 359 9.47 -11.12 25.12
N ALA A 360 10.14 -10.62 26.15
CA ALA A 360 9.56 -10.41 27.46
C ALA A 360 9.14 -8.94 27.55
N GLU A 361 7.87 -8.68 27.81
CA GLU A 361 7.28 -7.35 27.89
C GLU A 361 6.87 -7.03 29.33
N ARG A 362 6.94 -5.75 29.71
CA ARG A 362 6.39 -5.24 30.98
C ARG A 362 4.87 -5.09 30.89
N ASN A 363 4.14 -5.69 31.83
CA ASN A 363 2.69 -5.59 31.93
C ASN A 363 2.23 -4.40 32.81
N ALA A 364 0.92 -4.14 32.86
CA ALA A 364 0.31 -3.02 33.59
C ALA A 364 0.38 -3.12 35.13
N THR A 365 1.17 -4.06 35.67
CA THR A 365 1.43 -4.26 37.11
C THR A 365 2.93 -4.25 37.45
N ASP A 366 3.77 -3.77 36.52
CA ASP A 366 5.24 -3.91 36.52
C ASP A 366 5.73 -5.39 36.60
N GLY A 367 4.81 -6.32 36.30
CA GLY A 367 5.11 -7.73 36.03
C GLY A 367 5.70 -7.92 34.63
N TRP A 368 6.17 -9.14 34.35
CA TRP A 368 6.81 -9.49 33.08
C TRP A 368 6.15 -10.74 32.51
N GLU A 369 5.63 -10.60 31.29
CA GLU A 369 4.97 -11.66 30.52
C GLU A 369 5.69 -11.84 29.17
N GLU A 370 5.36 -12.91 28.44
CA GLU A 370 5.88 -13.12 27.08
C GLU A 370 4.96 -12.38 26.09
N SER A 371 5.52 -11.79 25.03
CA SER A 371 4.76 -11.02 24.04
C SER A 371 3.59 -11.80 23.45
N LEU A 372 2.51 -11.10 23.09
CA LEU A 372 1.43 -11.67 22.27
C LEU A 372 1.78 -11.64 20.77
N LEU A 373 2.85 -10.94 20.39
CA LEU A 373 3.33 -10.77 19.02
C LEU A 373 4.70 -11.44 18.81
N GLU A 374 4.79 -12.17 17.70
CA GLU A 374 6.03 -12.63 17.07
C GLU A 374 6.82 -11.39 16.59
N GLY A 375 8.11 -11.32 16.93
CA GLY A 375 8.97 -10.15 16.76
C GLY A 375 8.91 -9.13 17.90
N GLY A 376 7.93 -9.21 18.81
CA GLY A 376 7.73 -8.25 19.91
C GLY A 376 7.00 -6.95 19.49
N THR A 377 7.14 -5.90 20.30
CA THR A 377 6.54 -4.56 20.12
C THR A 377 7.56 -3.40 20.03
N PRO A 378 8.72 -3.55 19.35
CA PRO A 378 9.77 -2.52 19.37
C PRO A 378 9.27 -1.14 18.92
N CYS A 379 9.72 -0.10 19.64
CA CYS A 379 9.32 1.29 19.51
C CYS A 379 7.81 1.55 19.66
N SER A 380 7.07 0.66 20.31
CA SER A 380 5.60 0.65 20.37
C SER A 380 5.08 0.30 21.77
N GLU A 381 3.76 0.43 21.97
CA GLU A 381 3.10 0.03 23.22
C GLU A 381 3.08 -1.51 23.37
N ASN A 382 3.50 -2.00 24.54
CA ASN A 382 3.55 -3.44 24.87
C ASN A 382 2.20 -4.14 24.68
N SER A 383 2.21 -5.27 23.98
CA SER A 383 1.04 -6.11 23.74
C SER A 383 0.40 -6.73 25.00
N VAL A 384 1.14 -6.86 26.11
CA VAL A 384 0.67 -7.44 27.39
C VAL A 384 0.05 -6.42 28.37
N LEU A 385 -0.26 -5.19 27.95
CA LEU A 385 -0.87 -4.15 28.80
C LEU A 385 -2.39 -4.36 29.06
N GLY A 386 -2.74 -5.52 29.64
CA GLY A 386 -4.08 -5.86 30.09
C GLY A 386 -4.51 -5.14 31.38
N THR A 387 -5.81 -4.87 31.52
CA THR A 387 -6.38 -4.07 32.63
C THR A 387 -6.19 -4.71 34.03
N PRO A 388 -6.21 -3.91 35.12
CA PRO A 388 -5.99 -4.42 36.48
C PRO A 388 -6.93 -5.56 36.89
N GLN A 389 -6.32 -6.68 37.30
CA GLN A 389 -6.98 -7.95 37.63
C GLN A 389 -8.08 -7.82 38.69
N THR A 390 -9.36 -7.80 38.28
CA THR A 390 -10.49 -8.11 39.17
C THR A 390 -10.65 -9.63 39.29
N SER A 391 -10.59 -10.15 40.51
CA SER A 391 -10.26 -11.57 40.76
C SER A 391 -11.39 -12.59 40.57
N GLY A 392 -11.23 -13.46 39.56
CA GLY A 392 -11.68 -14.87 39.55
C GLY A 392 -13.15 -15.18 39.20
N PRO A 393 -13.56 -16.47 39.22
CA PRO A 393 -12.78 -17.68 39.57
C PRO A 393 -12.68 -18.74 38.43
N THR A 394 -11.91 -19.79 38.69
CA THR A 394 -11.57 -20.91 37.80
C THR A 394 -12.76 -21.72 37.23
N GLY A 395 -12.67 -22.11 35.95
CA GLY A 395 -13.47 -23.19 35.36
C GLY A 395 -13.00 -23.53 33.94
N GLY A 396 -12.22 -24.59 33.77
CA GLY A 396 -11.66 -24.97 32.46
C GLY A 396 -12.18 -26.30 31.92
N ASN A 397 -11.96 -26.55 30.63
CA ASN A 397 -11.74 -27.89 30.10
C ASN A 397 -11.04 -27.81 28.73
N ASN A 398 -10.28 -28.85 28.40
CA ASN A 398 -9.59 -28.97 27.12
C ASN A 398 -10.54 -29.49 26.02
N ASP A 399 -10.21 -29.17 24.77
CA ASP A 399 -10.11 -30.19 23.72
C ASP A 399 -9.04 -29.77 22.69
N GLY A 400 -8.33 -30.74 22.09
CA GLY A 400 -7.11 -30.48 21.31
C GLY A 400 -7.20 -30.89 19.83
N GLY A 401 -6.42 -30.23 18.97
CA GLY A 401 -6.38 -30.50 17.52
C GLY A 401 -5.02 -30.20 16.87
N HIS A 402 -4.35 -31.23 16.37
CA HIS A 402 -2.96 -31.22 15.86
C HIS A 402 -2.85 -32.05 14.57
N HIS A 403 -2.12 -31.70 13.51
CA HIS A 403 -1.37 -30.47 13.13
C HIS A 403 -1.75 -30.18 11.63
N HIS A 404 -0.98 -29.65 10.65
CA HIS A 404 0.40 -29.17 10.42
C HIS A 404 0.36 -28.12 9.26
N GLY A 405 1.36 -27.24 9.15
CA GLY A 405 1.67 -26.49 7.92
C GLY A 405 2.24 -25.10 8.17
N GLY A 406 3.55 -24.91 8.01
CA GLY A 406 4.24 -23.64 8.30
C GLY A 406 4.25 -22.65 7.13
N GLY A 407 4.46 -21.37 7.44
CA GLY A 407 4.58 -20.29 6.44
C GLY A 407 4.34 -18.91 7.04
N GLY A 408 5.32 -18.40 7.81
CA GLY A 408 5.23 -17.14 8.57
C GLY A 408 4.66 -15.95 7.79
N GLY A 409 3.88 -15.12 8.45
CA GLY A 409 3.21 -13.96 7.88
C GLY A 409 2.56 -13.15 8.99
N GLY A 410 2.92 -11.86 9.07
CA GLY A 410 2.64 -11.01 10.22
C GLY A 410 1.19 -11.05 10.68
N SER A 411 0.99 -11.26 11.98
CA SER A 411 -0.33 -11.20 12.60
C SER A 411 -0.88 -9.78 12.49
N ILE A 412 -2.13 -9.65 12.06
CA ILE A 412 -2.86 -8.39 12.23
C ILE A 412 -3.37 -8.35 13.66
N SER A 413 -2.79 -7.44 14.45
CA SER A 413 -3.41 -6.99 15.69
C SER A 413 -4.69 -6.23 15.36
N SER A 414 -5.80 -6.72 15.92
CA SER A 414 -7.02 -5.94 16.09
C SER A 414 -7.13 -5.63 17.58
N PRO A 415 -7.47 -4.40 18.00
CA PRO A 415 -7.86 -4.11 19.38
C PRO A 415 -8.92 -5.09 19.85
N ASP A 416 -8.89 -5.45 21.13
CA ASP A 416 -9.77 -6.51 21.64
C ASP A 416 -11.24 -6.16 21.40
N GLN A 417 -11.95 -7.03 20.68
CA GLN A 417 -13.38 -6.98 20.46
C GLN A 417 -14.09 -8.14 21.18
N SER A 418 -13.54 -8.66 22.27
CA SER A 418 -14.06 -9.86 22.99
C SER A 418 -15.57 -9.78 23.31
N GLY A 419 -16.08 -8.60 23.63
CA GLY A 419 -17.52 -8.34 23.78
C GLY A 419 -18.29 -8.25 22.45
N ASN A 420 -17.69 -7.67 21.40
CA ASN A 420 -18.38 -7.21 20.19
C ASN A 420 -18.21 -8.10 18.95
N LEU A 421 -17.16 -8.92 18.86
CA LEU A 421 -16.84 -9.75 17.70
C LEU A 421 -17.85 -10.91 17.52
N VAL A 422 -18.23 -11.17 16.27
CA VAL A 422 -19.05 -12.34 15.85
C VAL A 422 -18.19 -13.37 15.12
N LYS A 423 -17.46 -12.93 14.09
CA LYS A 423 -16.55 -13.73 13.26
C LYS A 423 -15.45 -12.84 12.70
N GLY A 424 -14.33 -13.44 12.30
CA GLY A 424 -13.34 -12.79 11.47
C GLY A 424 -12.44 -13.78 10.74
N GLU A 425 -11.82 -13.32 9.66
CA GLU A 425 -10.96 -14.13 8.79
C GLU A 425 -9.79 -13.29 8.28
N THR A 426 -8.59 -13.87 8.29
CA THR A 426 -7.37 -13.22 7.80
C THR A 426 -6.88 -13.90 6.51
N ARG A 427 -6.44 -13.09 5.55
CA ARG A 427 -5.84 -13.50 4.27
C ARG A 427 -4.58 -12.69 4.04
N CYS A 428 -3.57 -13.24 3.36
CA CYS A 428 -2.28 -12.57 3.17
C CYS A 428 -1.76 -12.79 1.75
N GLU A 429 -1.53 -11.70 1.04
CA GLU A 429 -1.10 -11.67 -0.36
C GLU A 429 0.14 -10.77 -0.50
N TRP A 430 0.80 -10.83 -1.66
CA TRP A 430 1.95 -9.97 -1.95
C TRP A 430 1.52 -8.65 -2.60
N LEU A 431 1.89 -7.52 -1.98
CA LEU A 431 1.68 -6.18 -2.50
C LEU A 431 2.94 -5.68 -3.21
N SER A 432 2.83 -5.58 -4.53
CA SER A 432 3.80 -4.94 -5.43
C SER A 432 3.16 -3.69 -6.02
N ILE A 433 3.91 -2.58 -6.08
CA ILE A 433 3.43 -1.28 -6.58
C ILE A 433 2.65 -1.39 -7.89
N GLY A 434 1.42 -0.84 -7.92
CA GLY A 434 0.55 -0.84 -9.09
C GLY A 434 -0.09 -2.18 -9.47
N VAL A 435 0.23 -3.28 -8.79
CA VAL A 435 -0.35 -4.62 -9.06
C VAL A 435 -1.52 -4.90 -8.12
N PRO A 436 -2.75 -5.10 -8.61
CA PRO A 436 -3.90 -5.41 -7.76
C PRO A 436 -3.79 -6.78 -7.07
N ALA A 437 -3.80 -6.80 -5.74
CA ALA A 437 -3.76 -8.00 -4.90
C ALA A 437 -5.17 -8.36 -4.38
N ILE A 438 -5.60 -9.60 -4.58
CA ILE A 438 -7.00 -10.02 -4.40
C ILE A 438 -7.15 -10.99 -3.21
N TYR A 439 -7.62 -10.46 -2.08
CA TYR A 439 -7.89 -11.19 -0.85
C TYR A 439 -9.29 -11.83 -0.89
N ARG A 440 -9.37 -13.16 -0.75
CA ARG A 440 -10.65 -13.92 -0.84
C ARG A 440 -11.05 -14.53 0.51
N PHE A 441 -12.21 -14.11 1.01
CA PHE A 441 -12.77 -14.55 2.29
C PHE A 441 -13.84 -15.64 2.07
N THR A 442 -13.89 -16.60 2.97
CA THR A 442 -14.58 -17.89 2.82
C THR A 442 -15.56 -18.21 3.96
N THR A 443 -15.49 -17.45 5.05
CA THR A 443 -16.40 -17.53 6.20
C THR A 443 -17.81 -17.10 5.77
N PRO A 444 -18.81 -18.00 5.79
CA PRO A 444 -20.14 -17.71 5.23
C PRO A 444 -20.84 -16.51 5.87
N GLU A 445 -20.60 -16.25 7.15
CA GLU A 445 -21.23 -15.17 7.91
C GLU A 445 -20.67 -13.78 7.60
N LEU A 446 -19.48 -13.67 6.98
CA LEU A 446 -18.90 -12.36 6.63
C LEU A 446 -19.63 -11.76 5.42
N PRO A 447 -20.11 -10.51 5.48
CA PRO A 447 -20.76 -9.87 4.34
C PRO A 447 -19.75 -9.44 3.27
N VAL A 448 -18.51 -9.11 3.66
CA VAL A 448 -17.38 -8.88 2.75
C VAL A 448 -16.76 -10.22 2.38
N TYR A 449 -16.59 -10.47 1.08
CA TYR A 449 -16.09 -11.75 0.56
C TYR A 449 -14.85 -11.62 -0.33
N GLU A 450 -14.58 -10.42 -0.85
CA GLU A 450 -13.36 -10.11 -1.58
C GLU A 450 -12.92 -8.68 -1.26
N VAL A 451 -11.62 -8.48 -1.04
CA VAL A 451 -11.00 -7.15 -1.01
C VAL A 451 -9.88 -7.15 -2.03
N ASN A 452 -9.94 -6.25 -3.01
CA ASN A 452 -8.89 -6.06 -4.00
C ASN A 452 -8.14 -4.75 -3.69
N ILE A 453 -6.81 -4.77 -3.66
CA ILE A 453 -5.98 -3.62 -3.27
C ILE A 453 -4.91 -3.38 -4.34
N THR A 454 -4.93 -2.21 -4.97
CA THR A 454 -3.85 -1.73 -5.84
C THR A 454 -2.97 -0.79 -5.01
N PRO A 455 -1.75 -1.18 -4.63
CA PRO A 455 -0.93 -0.37 -3.73
C PRO A 455 -0.13 0.70 -4.48
N SER A 456 0.10 1.82 -3.81
CA SER A 456 1.02 2.89 -4.23
C SER A 456 2.49 2.55 -3.96
N VAL A 457 2.75 1.47 -3.21
CA VAL A 457 4.08 1.03 -2.76
C VAL A 457 4.23 -0.50 -2.91
N SER A 458 5.47 -0.99 -2.99
CA SER A 458 5.74 -2.42 -2.79
C SER A 458 5.96 -2.67 -1.29
N ALA A 459 5.14 -3.54 -0.70
CA ALA A 459 5.07 -3.74 0.76
C ALA A 459 5.29 -5.20 1.20
N GLY A 460 5.65 -6.10 0.27
CA GLY A 460 5.87 -7.51 0.56
C GLY A 460 4.57 -8.26 0.88
N LYS A 461 4.62 -9.25 1.76
CA LYS A 461 3.45 -10.04 2.17
C LYS A 461 2.61 -9.26 3.20
N ILE A 462 1.56 -8.59 2.72
CA ILE A 462 0.62 -7.84 3.57
C ILE A 462 -0.65 -8.67 3.78
N CYS A 463 -1.14 -8.67 5.02
CA CYS A 463 -2.40 -9.32 5.38
C CYS A 463 -3.59 -8.34 5.31
N VAL A 464 -4.79 -8.91 5.23
CA VAL A 464 -6.08 -8.24 5.43
C VAL A 464 -6.91 -9.09 6.38
N ARG A 465 -7.47 -8.47 7.42
CA ARG A 465 -8.43 -9.11 8.34
C ARG A 465 -9.79 -8.44 8.19
N VAL A 466 -10.82 -9.24 7.96
CA VAL A 466 -12.24 -8.80 7.99
C VAL A 466 -12.87 -9.31 9.28
N GLU A 467 -13.64 -8.47 9.96
CA GLU A 467 -14.40 -8.79 11.18
C GLU A 467 -15.86 -8.43 11.03
N LEU A 468 -16.77 -9.31 11.45
CA LEU A 468 -18.18 -9.01 11.66
C LEU A 468 -18.41 -8.71 13.14
N LEU A 469 -19.08 -7.60 13.44
CA LEU A 469 -19.37 -7.12 14.80
C LEU A 469 -20.87 -7.20 15.13
N LYS A 470 -21.18 -7.32 16.43
CA LYS A 470 -22.56 -7.36 16.96
C LYS A 470 -23.20 -5.97 16.92
N ASN A 471 -22.43 -4.96 17.32
CA ASN A 471 -22.82 -3.57 17.40
C ASN A 471 -21.85 -2.72 16.55
N THR A 472 -21.97 -1.40 16.63
CA THR A 472 -20.96 -0.46 16.14
C THR A 472 -19.56 -0.82 16.63
N SER A 473 -18.54 -0.58 15.80
CA SER A 473 -17.14 -0.75 16.18
C SER A 473 -16.77 0.20 17.32
N GLU A 474 -16.02 -0.30 18.30
CA GLU A 474 -15.61 0.47 19.49
C GLU A 474 -14.59 1.59 19.14
N LEU A 475 -14.07 1.57 17.91
CA LEU A 475 -13.22 2.59 17.30
C LEU A 475 -14.03 3.76 16.71
N ALA A 476 -15.34 3.61 16.55
CA ALA A 476 -16.26 4.66 16.12
C ALA A 476 -16.98 5.28 17.33
N ARG A 477 -17.02 6.62 17.38
CA ARG A 477 -17.54 7.36 18.56
C ARG A 477 -19.05 7.51 18.57
N GLU A 478 -19.70 7.13 17.48
CA GLU A 478 -21.15 7.20 17.25
C GLU A 478 -21.58 6.07 16.31
N PRO A 479 -22.84 5.59 16.36
CA PRO A 479 -23.35 4.59 15.43
C PRO A 479 -23.44 5.14 14.00
N ALA A 480 -23.31 4.24 13.03
CA ALA A 480 -23.58 4.51 11.63
C ALA A 480 -25.02 5.02 11.42
N TRP A 481 -25.20 6.00 10.53
CA TRP A 481 -26.50 6.53 10.17
C TRP A 481 -27.28 5.62 9.21
N GLY A 482 -28.60 5.82 9.11
CA GLY A 482 -29.49 4.92 8.38
C GLY A 482 -29.86 3.66 9.18
N LYS A 483 -30.32 2.63 8.48
CA LYS A 483 -30.68 1.32 9.07
C LYS A 483 -29.54 0.33 8.85
N VAL A 484 -28.82 -0.04 9.91
CA VAL A 484 -27.62 -0.88 9.82
C VAL A 484 -27.97 -2.34 9.54
N TYR A 485 -27.34 -2.94 8.53
CA TYR A 485 -27.40 -4.37 8.21
C TYR A 485 -26.30 -5.15 8.94
N LYS A 486 -25.03 -4.71 8.81
CA LYS A 486 -23.86 -5.30 9.49
C LYS A 486 -22.82 -4.21 9.76
N ASN A 487 -22.19 -4.26 10.93
CA ASN A 487 -20.98 -3.48 11.23
C ASN A 487 -19.75 -4.37 10.97
N VAL A 488 -18.70 -3.84 10.35
CA VAL A 488 -17.45 -4.58 10.11
C VAL A 488 -16.22 -3.72 10.38
N ASN A 489 -15.15 -4.32 10.90
CA ASN A 489 -13.81 -3.75 10.74
C ASN A 489 -13.14 -4.42 9.54
N ILE A 490 -12.33 -3.65 8.80
CA ILE A 490 -11.40 -4.21 7.83
C ILE A 490 -10.03 -3.60 8.11
N TRP A 491 -9.06 -4.46 8.35
CA TRP A 491 -7.68 -4.12 8.67
C TRP A 491 -6.79 -4.52 7.49
N VAL A 492 -5.81 -3.70 7.14
CA VAL A 492 -4.84 -3.97 6.06
C VAL A 492 -3.44 -3.64 6.57
N GLY A 493 -2.56 -4.64 6.62
CA GLY A 493 -1.24 -4.49 7.23
C GLY A 493 -1.30 -4.10 8.71
N THR A 494 -0.26 -3.42 9.18
CA THR A 494 -0.15 -2.83 10.52
C THR A 494 -0.88 -1.49 10.63
N THR A 495 -1.06 -1.00 11.86
CA THR A 495 -1.59 0.36 12.12
C THR A 495 -0.82 1.41 11.32
N GLY A 496 -1.56 2.29 10.62
CA GLY A 496 -0.98 3.32 9.75
C GLY A 496 -0.65 2.86 8.33
N PHE A 497 -0.62 1.55 8.02
CA PHE A 497 -0.41 1.09 6.64
C PHE A 497 -1.56 1.47 5.70
N ALA A 498 -2.80 1.33 6.18
CA ALA A 498 -4.03 1.38 5.37
C ALA A 498 -4.50 2.79 4.96
N VAL A 499 -3.60 3.60 4.40
CA VAL A 499 -3.79 5.02 4.04
C VAL A 499 -3.55 5.28 2.54
N PRO A 500 -4.06 6.40 1.96
CA PRO A 500 -3.99 6.67 0.52
C PRO A 500 -2.56 6.74 -0.06
N GLU A 501 -1.59 7.10 0.78
CA GLU A 501 -0.17 7.17 0.44
C GLU A 501 0.41 5.79 0.10
N ASN A 502 -0.12 4.72 0.71
CA ASN A 502 0.27 3.33 0.47
C ASN A 502 -0.72 2.57 -0.44
N ILE A 503 -1.99 3.01 -0.50
CA ILE A 503 -3.08 2.36 -1.23
C ILE A 503 -3.66 3.35 -2.24
N LYS A 504 -3.33 3.16 -3.52
CA LYS A 504 -3.82 4.00 -4.62
C LYS A 504 -5.34 3.92 -4.74
N GLU A 505 -5.85 2.69 -4.73
CA GLU A 505 -7.26 2.34 -4.88
C GLU A 505 -7.50 0.92 -4.35
N ALA A 506 -8.68 0.67 -3.81
CA ALA A 506 -9.13 -0.62 -3.34
C ALA A 506 -10.64 -0.79 -3.55
N VAL A 507 -11.06 -2.03 -3.75
CA VAL A 507 -12.46 -2.41 -3.96
C VAL A 507 -12.86 -3.45 -2.91
N ILE A 508 -13.83 -3.10 -2.09
CA ILE A 508 -14.43 -3.99 -1.08
C ILE A 508 -15.69 -4.60 -1.70
N SER A 509 -15.66 -5.89 -2.03
CA SER A 509 -16.84 -6.60 -2.54
C SER A 509 -17.62 -7.24 -1.40
N PHE A 510 -18.91 -6.89 -1.29
CA PHE A 510 -19.79 -7.32 -0.20
C PHE A 510 -21.17 -7.78 -0.71
N ARG A 511 -21.92 -8.48 0.15
CA ARG A 511 -23.25 -9.02 -0.15
C ARG A 511 -24.27 -8.70 0.94
N VAL A 512 -25.52 -8.45 0.53
CA VAL A 512 -26.66 -8.17 1.41
C VAL A 512 -27.71 -9.26 1.24
N GLU A 513 -28.22 -9.80 2.35
CA GLU A 513 -29.27 -10.83 2.36
C GLU A 513 -30.58 -10.29 1.78
N ASN A 514 -31.14 -10.96 0.76
CA ASN A 514 -32.41 -10.58 0.14
C ASN A 514 -33.58 -10.65 1.12
N SER A 515 -33.53 -11.58 2.08
CA SER A 515 -34.48 -11.66 3.19
C SER A 515 -34.44 -10.40 4.05
N TRP A 516 -33.25 -9.91 4.43
CA TRP A 516 -33.12 -8.69 5.22
C TRP A 516 -33.67 -7.46 4.48
N MET A 517 -33.35 -7.31 3.18
CA MET A 517 -33.89 -6.20 2.39
C MET A 517 -35.42 -6.27 2.26
N SER A 518 -35.98 -7.47 2.11
CA SER A 518 -37.43 -7.69 2.07
C SER A 518 -38.11 -7.41 3.41
N ASP A 519 -37.55 -7.91 4.51
CA ASP A 519 -38.11 -7.76 5.87
C ASP A 519 -38.06 -6.31 6.34
N GLU A 520 -37.01 -5.56 5.95
CA GLU A 520 -36.80 -4.17 6.33
C GLU A 520 -37.37 -3.14 5.32
N ASN A 521 -37.99 -3.61 4.23
CA ASN A 521 -38.51 -2.82 3.11
C ASN A 521 -37.47 -1.83 2.54
N VAL A 522 -36.38 -2.39 2.02
CA VAL A 522 -35.20 -1.72 1.46
C VAL A 522 -35.00 -2.17 0.01
N GLN A 523 -34.63 -1.26 -0.90
CA GLN A 523 -34.22 -1.58 -2.27
C GLN A 523 -32.68 -1.54 -2.42
N SER A 524 -32.12 -2.11 -3.49
CA SER A 524 -30.66 -2.07 -3.69
C SER A 524 -30.13 -0.64 -3.87
N GLU A 525 -30.93 0.27 -4.42
CA GLU A 525 -30.62 1.71 -4.52
C GLU A 525 -30.58 2.46 -3.18
N ASP A 526 -31.11 1.89 -2.09
CA ASP A 526 -31.00 2.46 -0.73
C ASP A 526 -29.70 2.05 -0.03
N ILE A 527 -29.00 1.01 -0.53
CA ILE A 527 -27.82 0.44 0.16
C ILE A 527 -26.63 1.41 0.09
N ARG A 528 -25.92 1.55 1.22
CA ARG A 528 -24.66 2.30 1.33
C ARG A 528 -23.61 1.48 2.09
N MET A 529 -22.36 1.67 1.72
CA MET A 529 -21.20 1.26 2.53
C MET A 529 -20.61 2.51 3.16
N LEU A 530 -20.75 2.65 4.47
CA LEU A 530 -20.19 3.79 5.22
C LEU A 530 -18.81 3.45 5.76
N ARG A 531 -17.93 4.46 5.80
CA ARG A 531 -16.59 4.41 6.37
C ARG A 531 -16.44 5.44 7.49
N TRP A 532 -15.93 5.02 8.65
CA TRP A 532 -15.57 5.92 9.75
C TRP A 532 -14.21 6.59 9.48
N ASN A 533 -14.15 7.93 9.47
CA ASN A 533 -12.90 8.67 9.22
C ASN A 533 -12.20 9.19 10.50
N GLY A 534 -12.64 8.75 11.69
CA GLY A 534 -12.16 9.26 12.98
C GLY A 534 -13.01 10.39 13.58
N THR A 535 -13.83 11.09 12.78
CA THR A 535 -14.71 12.18 13.22
C THR A 535 -16.18 12.01 12.83
N GLY A 536 -16.49 11.19 11.82
CA GLY A 536 -17.85 10.92 11.34
C GLY A 536 -17.93 9.76 10.34
N TRP A 537 -19.15 9.39 9.96
CA TRP A 537 -19.44 8.35 8.97
C TRP A 537 -19.68 8.93 7.57
N ASN A 538 -18.77 8.66 6.64
CA ASN A 538 -18.90 9.05 5.24
C ASN A 538 -19.41 7.88 4.39
N SER A 539 -20.33 8.11 3.44
CA SER A 539 -20.63 7.09 2.43
C SER A 539 -19.47 6.96 1.44
N LEU A 540 -19.16 5.73 1.05
CA LEU A 540 -18.35 5.44 -0.13
C LEU A 540 -19.21 5.52 -1.40
N GLU A 541 -18.53 5.61 -2.55
CA GLU A 541 -19.09 5.28 -3.86
C GLU A 541 -19.23 3.75 -3.95
N ILE A 542 -20.38 3.27 -4.44
CA ILE A 542 -20.67 1.84 -4.61
C ILE A 542 -21.32 1.56 -5.97
N GLU A 543 -21.13 0.36 -6.50
CA GLU A 543 -21.91 -0.20 -7.62
C GLU A 543 -22.58 -1.52 -7.20
N GLU A 544 -23.80 -1.79 -7.69
CA GLU A 544 -24.40 -3.14 -7.66
C GLU A 544 -23.65 -4.01 -8.68
N ALA A 545 -23.29 -5.23 -8.28
CA ALA A 545 -22.45 -6.12 -9.07
C ALA A 545 -23.28 -7.23 -9.76
N ASP A 546 -22.95 -7.50 -11.02
CA ASP A 546 -23.49 -8.65 -11.77
C ASP A 546 -23.38 -9.96 -10.98
N GLY A 547 -24.49 -10.70 -10.87
CA GLY A 547 -24.51 -12.03 -10.27
C GLY A 547 -25.41 -12.20 -9.04
N SER A 548 -26.20 -11.18 -8.67
CA SER A 548 -27.27 -11.28 -7.65
C SER A 548 -28.07 -12.59 -7.78
N ASP A 549 -28.10 -13.36 -6.70
CA ASP A 549 -28.69 -14.68 -6.60
C ASP A 549 -29.94 -14.67 -5.71
N PRO A 550 -30.75 -15.75 -5.62
CA PRO A 550 -31.98 -15.75 -4.81
C PRO A 550 -31.79 -15.40 -3.33
N SER A 551 -30.57 -15.55 -2.80
CA SER A 551 -30.20 -15.32 -1.40
C SER A 551 -29.57 -13.94 -1.17
N TYR A 552 -28.82 -13.40 -2.12
CA TYR A 552 -28.06 -12.16 -1.96
C TYR A 552 -28.04 -11.26 -3.21
N THR A 553 -28.06 -9.94 -2.99
CA THR A 553 -27.53 -8.94 -3.92
C THR A 553 -26.07 -8.65 -3.58
N TYR A 554 -25.23 -8.49 -4.62
CA TYR A 554 -23.81 -8.21 -4.49
C TYR A 554 -23.49 -6.76 -4.84
N PHE A 555 -22.52 -6.19 -4.15
CA PHE A 555 -22.09 -4.80 -4.30
C PHE A 555 -20.57 -4.71 -4.22
N LYS A 556 -20.01 -3.64 -4.76
CA LYS A 556 -18.62 -3.23 -4.57
C LYS A 556 -18.59 -1.81 -4.04
N ALA A 557 -17.72 -1.54 -3.07
CA ALA A 557 -17.44 -0.19 -2.58
C ALA A 557 -16.00 0.23 -2.90
N MET A 558 -15.84 1.44 -3.43
CA MET A 558 -14.55 2.01 -3.79
C MET A 558 -13.95 2.74 -2.59
N THR A 559 -12.68 2.51 -2.29
CA THR A 559 -11.95 3.25 -1.25
C THR A 559 -10.45 3.31 -1.54
N ASN A 560 -9.70 4.05 -0.73
CA ASN A 560 -8.23 4.09 -0.75
C ASN A 560 -7.62 4.03 0.67
N ALA A 561 -8.43 3.77 1.69
CA ALA A 561 -7.98 3.64 3.07
C ALA A 561 -9.00 2.88 3.91
N PHE A 562 -8.55 2.21 4.98
CA PHE A 562 -9.37 1.31 5.78
C PHE A 562 -9.52 1.79 7.24
N SER A 563 -10.49 1.23 7.96
CA SER A 563 -11.05 1.71 9.23
C SER A 563 -12.24 0.81 9.64
N PRO A 564 -13.07 1.17 10.63
CA PRO A 564 -14.43 0.66 10.72
C PRO A 564 -15.28 1.02 9.50
N PHE A 565 -16.19 0.12 9.15
CA PHE A 565 -17.22 0.29 8.12
C PHE A 565 -18.59 -0.20 8.62
N ALA A 566 -19.66 0.26 7.99
CA ALA A 566 -21.01 -0.24 8.22
C ALA A 566 -21.77 -0.34 6.90
N ILE A 567 -22.40 -1.48 6.65
CA ILE A 567 -23.36 -1.64 5.55
C ILE A 567 -24.72 -1.22 6.08
N VAL A 568 -25.37 -0.26 5.43
CA VAL A 568 -26.63 0.34 5.86
C VAL A 568 -27.60 0.50 4.70
N ALA A 569 -28.89 0.70 5.02
CA ALA A 569 -29.85 1.29 4.11
C ALA A 569 -30.11 2.75 4.49
N GLU A 570 -30.03 3.66 3.53
CA GLU A 570 -30.43 5.05 3.67
C GLU A 570 -31.96 5.14 3.60
N VAL A 571 -32.61 5.11 4.77
CA VAL A 571 -34.09 5.16 4.84
C VAL A 571 -34.58 6.57 4.49
N PRO A 572 -35.42 6.76 3.46
CA PRO A 572 -35.97 8.07 3.13
C PRO A 572 -36.74 8.68 4.32
N PRO A 573 -36.69 10.02 4.51
CA PRO A 573 -37.46 10.68 5.57
C PRO A 573 -38.95 10.40 5.37
N ALA A 574 -39.60 9.82 6.38
CA ALA A 574 -40.95 9.27 6.28
C ALA A 574 -42.00 10.32 5.84
N GLY A 575 -42.30 10.37 4.54
CA GLY A 575 -43.19 11.36 3.94
C GLY A 575 -43.41 11.19 2.44
N GLU A 576 -42.39 10.82 1.66
CA GLU A 576 -42.53 10.65 0.20
C GLU A 576 -42.85 9.20 -0.18
N VAL A 577 -44.12 8.94 -0.50
CA VAL A 577 -44.56 7.71 -1.18
C VAL A 577 -44.56 7.97 -2.69
N THR A 578 -43.40 7.79 -3.34
CA THR A 578 -43.28 7.82 -4.80
C THR A 578 -43.84 6.53 -5.40
N SER A 579 -45.13 6.56 -5.77
CA SER A 579 -45.80 5.40 -6.39
C SER A 579 -45.31 5.14 -7.81
N HIS A 580 -44.23 4.38 -7.98
CA HIS A 580 -43.71 3.94 -9.27
C HIS A 580 -44.60 2.87 -9.90
N THR A 581 -45.72 3.31 -10.51
CA THR A 581 -46.64 2.44 -11.26
C THR A 581 -45.96 1.85 -12.49
N THR A 582 -45.90 0.53 -12.57
CA THR A 582 -45.47 -0.22 -13.77
C THR A 582 -46.30 0.20 -15.00
N PRO A 583 -45.68 0.65 -16.11
CA PRO A 583 -46.42 0.94 -17.33
C PRO A 583 -46.82 -0.37 -18.03
N THR A 584 -48.05 -0.82 -17.79
CA THR A 584 -48.67 -1.91 -18.57
C THR A 584 -48.90 -1.43 -20.00
N ALA A 585 -48.31 -2.11 -20.98
CA ALA A 585 -48.51 -1.79 -22.40
C ALA A 585 -49.88 -2.29 -22.90
N PRO A 586 -50.73 -1.43 -23.48
CA PRO A 586 -51.95 -1.86 -24.16
C PRO A 586 -51.66 -2.29 -25.62
N SER A 587 -52.49 -3.21 -26.13
CA SER A 587 -52.48 -3.63 -27.55
C SER A 587 -53.15 -2.56 -28.45
N PRO A 588 -52.88 -2.53 -29.77
CA PRO A 588 -53.13 -1.36 -30.62
C PRO A 588 -54.52 -1.33 -31.28
N LEU A 589 -54.91 -0.15 -31.79
CA LEU A 589 -55.91 0.05 -32.86
C LEU A 589 -55.72 1.40 -33.60
N GLU A 590 -56.41 1.52 -34.73
CA GLU A 590 -56.49 2.60 -35.75
C GLU A 590 -57.03 3.97 -35.23
N SER A 591 -56.93 5.13 -35.92
CA SER A 591 -56.25 5.60 -37.16
C SER A 591 -56.30 7.16 -37.29
N GLU A 592 -55.81 7.71 -38.42
CA GLU A 592 -56.17 8.99 -39.08
C GLU A 592 -55.58 10.38 -38.63
N GLU A 593 -54.55 10.79 -39.41
CA GLU A 593 -54.41 12.03 -40.22
C GLU A 593 -54.33 13.51 -39.69
N GLU A 594 -53.37 14.22 -40.33
CA GLU A 594 -53.36 15.62 -40.84
C GLU A 594 -52.82 16.84 -40.01
N SER A 595 -51.72 17.42 -40.56
CA SER A 595 -51.21 18.82 -40.44
C SER A 595 -50.76 19.39 -39.07
N ALA A 596 -49.90 20.42 -39.00
CA ALA A 596 -49.19 21.21 -40.02
C ALA A 596 -47.74 21.53 -39.58
N ALA A 597 -46.89 22.05 -40.47
CA ALA A 597 -45.45 22.23 -40.24
C ALA A 597 -45.03 23.60 -39.68
N ALA A 598 -43.93 23.61 -38.91
CA ALA A 598 -43.04 24.75 -38.68
C ALA A 598 -41.58 24.25 -38.51
N GLU A 599 -40.58 25.09 -38.79
CA GLU A 599 -39.20 24.67 -39.10
C GLU A 599 -38.15 25.31 -38.16
N LYS A 600 -36.96 24.67 -38.04
CA LYS A 600 -35.61 25.18 -37.67
C LYS A 600 -34.96 24.71 -36.34
N THR A 601 -34.46 23.47 -36.39
CA THR A 601 -33.03 23.04 -36.30
C THR A 601 -31.96 23.95 -35.62
N PRO A 602 -30.85 23.40 -35.07
CA PRO A 602 -30.78 22.75 -33.74
C PRO A 602 -29.54 23.16 -32.89
N THR A 603 -29.45 22.73 -31.63
CA THR A 603 -28.13 22.44 -31.01
C THR A 603 -28.16 21.36 -29.91
N ARG A 604 -27.76 20.14 -30.31
CA ARG A 604 -27.10 19.07 -29.55
C ARG A 604 -26.94 19.26 -28.01
N ARG A 605 -27.81 18.62 -27.22
CA ARG A 605 -27.40 18.00 -25.94
C ARG A 605 -26.53 16.76 -26.22
N ALA A 606 -25.74 16.33 -25.25
CA ALA A 606 -25.05 15.05 -25.25
C ALA A 606 -25.30 14.30 -23.92
N PRO A 607 -26.20 13.29 -23.90
CA PRO A 607 -25.90 12.04 -23.20
C PRO A 607 -24.83 11.28 -24.02
N GLY A 608 -24.17 10.24 -23.53
CA GLY A 608 -24.30 9.50 -22.27
C GLY A 608 -23.64 8.14 -22.51
N PHE A 609 -22.83 7.64 -21.59
CA PHE A 609 -22.08 6.39 -21.78
C PHE A 609 -22.96 5.20 -21.37
N GLU A 610 -23.20 4.24 -22.27
CA GLU A 610 -23.95 3.02 -21.94
C GLU A 610 -23.67 1.86 -22.92
N VAL A 611 -23.82 0.62 -22.41
CA VAL A 611 -23.90 -0.70 -23.04
C VAL A 611 -22.75 -1.14 -23.97
N LEU A 612 -21.98 -2.15 -23.53
CA LEU A 612 -21.87 -3.44 -24.24
C LEU A 612 -21.18 -4.56 -23.42
N TRP A 613 -21.86 -5.13 -22.42
CA TRP A 613 -21.50 -6.43 -21.82
C TRP A 613 -22.46 -7.53 -22.30
N SER A 614 -22.11 -8.26 -23.37
CA SER A 614 -22.93 -9.39 -23.85
C SER A 614 -22.13 -10.43 -24.67
N ALA A 615 -21.18 -11.13 -24.04
CA ALA A 615 -20.37 -12.17 -24.70
C ALA A 615 -20.18 -13.47 -23.88
N MET A 616 -20.14 -13.40 -22.55
CA MET A 616 -19.71 -14.51 -21.68
C MET A 616 -20.66 -15.73 -21.67
N ALA A 617 -21.97 -15.53 -21.86
CA ALA A 617 -22.97 -16.60 -21.70
C ALA A 617 -22.88 -17.73 -22.74
N VAL A 618 -22.31 -17.49 -23.93
CA VAL A 618 -22.32 -18.46 -25.04
C VAL A 618 -21.23 -19.54 -24.88
N LEU A 619 -20.11 -19.22 -24.25
CA LEU A 619 -18.93 -20.10 -24.18
C LEU A 619 -19.12 -21.30 -23.23
N PHE A 620 -19.94 -21.15 -22.18
CA PHE A 620 -20.11 -22.20 -21.17
C PHE A 620 -20.85 -23.44 -21.71
N VAL A 621 -21.84 -23.24 -22.60
CA VAL A 621 -22.60 -24.32 -23.26
C VAL A 621 -21.71 -25.09 -24.26
N ALA A 622 -20.79 -24.39 -24.94
CA ALA A 622 -19.81 -25.02 -25.82
C ALA A 622 -18.82 -25.90 -25.06
N TYR A 623 -18.31 -25.42 -23.92
CA TYR A 623 -17.35 -26.15 -23.07
C TYR A 623 -17.89 -27.52 -22.61
N LEU A 624 -19.13 -27.55 -22.10
CA LEU A 624 -19.78 -28.78 -21.63
C LEU A 624 -20.10 -29.78 -22.77
N SER A 625 -20.18 -29.32 -24.02
CA SER A 625 -20.47 -30.17 -25.18
C SER A 625 -19.24 -30.95 -25.67
N ILE A 626 -18.03 -30.42 -25.46
CA ILE A 626 -16.78 -31.01 -25.97
C ILE A 626 -16.28 -32.15 -25.06
N ARG A 627 -16.48 -32.04 -23.74
CA ARG A 627 -15.90 -32.96 -22.74
C ARG A 627 -16.61 -34.33 -22.61
N ARG A 628 -17.44 -34.72 -23.58
CA ARG A 628 -18.19 -36.00 -23.58
C ARG A 628 -17.82 -36.97 -24.72
N LYS A 629 -16.76 -36.66 -25.47
CA LYS A 629 -16.08 -37.59 -26.40
C LYS A 629 -14.57 -37.35 -26.42
N HIS A 630 -13.88 -37.85 -25.39
CA HIS A 630 -12.55 -38.47 -25.50
C HIS A 630 -12.26 -39.24 -24.21
#